data_AF-A0A2D5FGQ7-F1
#
_entry.id   AF-A0A2D5FGQ7-F1
#
_cell.length_a   1.000
_cell.length_b   1.000
_cell.length_c   1.000
_cell.angle_alpha   90.00
_cell.angle_beta   90.00
_cell.angle_gamma   90.00
#
_symmetry.space_group_name_H-M   'P 1'
#
loop_
_entity.id
_entity.type
_entity.pdbx_description
1 polymer ?
#
loop_
_entity_poly.entity_id
_entity_poly.type
_entity_poly.pdbx_seq_one_letter_code
_entity_poly.pdbx_strand_id
1 'polypeptide(L)' 'MADKVDVTILAVKGNQVRIGVKAPDDVSVHWEEIYIRIQDEKNLKRN' A
#
# COMPACT_ATOMS: atom_id res chain seq x y z
N MET A 1 -13.23 11.99 -13.80
CA MET A 1 -14.04 10.95 -13.14
C MET A 1 -13.26 10.53 -11.92
N ALA A 2 -13.87 10.54 -10.74
CA ALA A 2 -13.16 10.29 -9.49
C ALA A 2 -12.94 8.78 -9.34
N ASP A 3 -11.69 8.33 -9.40
CA ASP A 3 -11.28 6.99 -8.99
C ASP A 3 -11.45 6.89 -7.48
N LYS A 4 -12.61 6.39 -7.06
CA LYS A 4 -12.93 6.25 -5.64
C LYS A 4 -12.29 4.98 -5.11
N VAL A 5 -11.10 5.13 -4.53
CA VAL A 5 -10.50 4.11 -3.68
C VAL A 5 -11.02 4.33 -2.26
N ASP A 6 -11.79 3.38 -1.74
CA ASP A 6 -12.27 3.40 -0.36
C ASP A 6 -11.34 2.55 0.51
N VAL A 7 -10.77 3.15 1.55
CA VAL A 7 -9.91 2.48 2.53
C VAL A 7 -10.63 2.39 3.87
N THR A 8 -10.77 1.18 4.42
CA THR A 8 -11.45 0.94 5.69
C THR A 8 -10.57 0.13 6.64
N ILE A 9 -10.51 0.54 7.91
CA ILE A 9 -9.84 -0.22 8.96
C ILE A 9 -10.83 -1.28 9.47
N LEU A 10 -10.51 -2.55 9.24
CA LEU A 10 -11.38 -3.67 9.60
C LEU A 10 -11.16 -4.10 11.06
N ALA A 11 -9.92 -4.08 11.54
CA ALA A 11 -9.58 -4.46 12.90
C ALA A 11 -8.18 -3.98 13.30
N VAL A 12 -7.97 -3.78 14.60
CA VAL A 12 -6.67 -3.55 15.21
C VAL A 12 -6.44 -4.63 16.27
N LYS A 13 -5.33 -5.37 16.17
CA LYS A 13 -4.92 -6.37 17.17
C LYS A 13 -3.46 -6.14 17.54
N GLY A 14 -3.24 -5.54 18.71
CA GLY A 14 -1.90 -5.16 19.16
C GLY A 14 -1.25 -4.21 18.14
N ASN A 15 -0.10 -4.60 17.59
CA ASN A 15 0.59 -3.83 16.56
C ASN A 15 0.21 -4.21 15.11
N GLN A 16 -0.78 -5.09 14.93
CA GLN A 16 -1.26 -5.50 13.61
C GLN A 16 -2.58 -4.82 13.27
N VAL A 17 -2.63 -4.16 12.12
CA VAL A 17 -3.85 -3.53 11.57
C VAL A 17 -4.31 -4.29 10.34
N ARG A 18 -5.58 -4.64 10.27
CA ARG A 18 -6.23 -5.17 9.07
C ARG A 18 -6.89 -4.04 8.31
N ILE A 19 -6.45 -3.83 7.08
CA ILE A 19 -6.95 -2.78 6.19
C ILE A 19 -7.69 -3.46 5.04
N GLY A 20 -8.95 -3.08 4.84
CA GLY A 20 -9.72 -3.41 3.65
C GLY A 20 -9.58 -2.27 2.65
N VAL A 21 -9.21 -2.59 1.41
CA VAL A 21 -9.16 -1.62 0.32
C VAL A 21 -10.17 -2.04 -0.73
N LYS A 22 -11.05 -1.12 -1.11
CA LYS A 22 -12.00 -1.29 -2.21
C LYS A 22 -11.61 -0.30 -3.30
N ALA A 23 -11.14 -0.84 -4.41
CA ALA A 23 -10.80 -0.08 -5.61
C ALA A 23 -11.48 -0.76 -6.82
N PRO A 24 -11.82 0.00 -7.88
CA PRO A 24 -12.27 -0.59 -9.14
C PRO A 24 -11.17 -1.42 -9.79
N ASP A 25 -11.53 -2.40 -10.63
CA ASP A 25 -10.58 -3.36 -11.25
C ASP A 25 -9.52 -2.69 -12.15
N ASP A 26 -9.79 -1.46 -12.61
CA ASP A 26 -8.86 -0.65 -13.41
C ASP A 26 -7.71 -0.05 -12.57
N VAL A 27 -7.86 -0.03 -11.24
CA VAL A 27 -6.92 0.59 -10.30
C VAL A 27 -6.14 -0.49 -9.55
N SER A 28 -4.87 -0.68 -9.93
CA SER A 28 -3.97 -1.59 -9.24
C SER A 28 -3.53 -1.02 -7.88
N VAL A 29 -3.93 -1.66 -6.79
CA VAL A 29 -3.53 -1.29 -5.42
C VAL A 29 -2.28 -2.09 -5.03
N HIS A 30 -1.22 -1.39 -4.63
CA HIS A 30 0.02 -1.99 -4.15
C HIS A 30 0.38 -1.49 -2.74
N TRP A 31 1.08 -2.33 -1.97
CA TRP A 31 1.57 -1.96 -0.64
C TRP A 31 2.79 -1.02 -0.76
N GLU A 32 2.67 0.18 -0.22
CA GLU A 32 3.70 1.22 -0.29
C GLU A 32 5.02 0.81 0.39
N GLU A 33 4.97 -0.01 1.45
CA GLU A 33 6.16 -0.48 2.18
C GLU A 33 7.11 -1.34 1.31
N ILE A 34 6.58 -2.09 0.34
CA ILE A 34 7.40 -2.85 -0.61
C ILE A 34 8.08 -1.90 -1.60
N TYR A 35 7.35 -0.87 -2.07
CA TYR A 35 7.90 0.10 -3.02
C TYR A 35 9.05 0.91 -2.40
N ILE A 36 8.87 1.40 -1.16
CA ILE A 36 9.88 2.20 -0.45
C ILE A 36 11.12 1.35 -0.17
N ARG A 37 10.98 0.12 0.34
CA ARG A 37 12.13 -0.78 0.58
C ARG A 37 12.94 -1.07 -0.68
N ILE A 38 12.27 -1.35 -1.80
CA ILE A 38 12.95 -1.62 -3.08
C ILE A 38 13.65 -0.37 -3.62
N GLN A 39 13.07 0.82 -3.45
CA GLN A 39 13.67 2.08 -3.90
C GLN A 39 14.87 2.49 -3.03
N ASP A 40 14.79 2.30 -1.71
CA ASP A 40 15.92 2.52 -0.81
C ASP A 40 17.07 1.55 -1.13
N GLU A 41 16.79 0.26 -1.36
CA GLU A 41 17.80 -0.71 -1.79
C GLU A 41 18.43 -0.38 -3.15
N LYS A 42 17.67 0.19 -4.10
CA LYS A 42 18.18 0.63 -5.40
C LYS A 42 19.08 1.86 -5.28
N ASN A 43 18.75 2.81 -4.41
CA ASN A 43 19.59 3.99 -4.16
C ASN A 43 20.89 3.64 -3.43
N LEU A 44 20.88 2.60 -2.60
CA LEU A 44 22.06 2.09 -1.90
C LEU A 44 23.10 1.40 -2.81
N LYS A 45 22.72 0.94 -4.01
CA LYS A 45 23.61 0.23 -4.95
C LYS A 45 24.28 1.12 -6.02
N ARG A 46 24.15 2.44 -5.94
CA ARG A 46 24.75 3.40 -6.88
C ARG A 46 25.91 4.21 -6.25
N ASN A 47 26.74 3.56 -5.44
CA ASN A 47 28.06 4.07 -5.04
C ASN A 47 29.15 3.12 -5.54
#